data_AF-A0A5A7MYS2-F1
#
_entry.id   AF-A0A5A7MYS2-F1
#
_cell.length_a   1.000
_cell.length_b   1.000
_cell.length_c   1.000
_cell.angle_alpha   90.00
_cell.angle_beta   90.00
_cell.angle_gamma   90.00
#
_symmetry.space_group_name_H-M   'P 1'
#
loop_
_entity.id
_entity.type
_entity.pdbx_description
1 polymer ?
#
loop_
_entity_poly.entity_id
_entity_poly.type
_entity_poly.pdbx_seq_one_letter_code
_entity_poly.pdbx_strand_id
1 'polypeptide(L)'
;MLLGDYSQSLPVPRAAFDNDLANPSHVAGQKREPIGVELGWPSDFVRRWFNSGLMLACPLVVPCRKMRRPFSWGLDEDNLGLEGDTLPKPFTALGQQTLSLLRQVGVRSGITVPVHQPAVARVLSHGSATSL
;
A
#
# COMPACT_ATOMS: atom_id res chain seq x y z
N MET A 1 19.60 -3.05 -5.31
CA MET A 1 19.20 -1.80 -4.64
C MET A 1 18.98 -0.80 -5.77
N LEU A 2 17.72 -0.47 -6.03
CA LEU A 2 17.29 0.31 -7.21
C LEU A 2 16.00 1.06 -6.85
N LEU A 3 15.07 0.38 -6.17
CA LEU A 3 13.77 0.96 -5.77
C LEU A 3 13.90 2.05 -4.69
N GLY A 4 14.76 1.84 -3.69
CA GLY A 4 15.06 2.84 -2.64
C GLY A 4 15.65 4.12 -3.24
N ASP A 5 16.63 3.98 -4.13
CA ASP A 5 17.28 5.11 -4.82
C ASP A 5 16.28 5.88 -5.70
N TYR A 6 15.39 5.18 -6.43
CA TYR A 6 14.30 5.83 -7.17
C TYR A 6 13.30 6.52 -6.26
N SER A 7 12.96 5.95 -5.10
CA SER A 7 12.00 6.57 -4.19
C SER A 7 12.49 7.92 -3.66
N GLN A 8 13.80 8.07 -3.43
CA GLN A 8 14.41 9.35 -3.04
C GLN A 8 14.36 10.42 -4.13
N SER A 9 14.24 10.01 -5.40
CA SER A 9 14.12 10.93 -6.54
C SER A 9 12.68 11.39 -6.80
N LEU A 10 11.69 10.73 -6.19
CA LEU A 10 10.29 11.12 -6.31
C LEU A 10 10.01 12.25 -5.31
N PRO A 11 9.20 13.27 -5.67
CA PRO A 11 8.79 14.34 -4.76
C PRO A 11 7.77 13.88 -3.72
N VAL A 12 7.78 12.59 -3.37
CA VAL A 12 6.79 11.94 -2.52
C VAL A 12 7.52 11.38 -1.31
N PRO A 13 7.17 11.81 -0.09
CA PRO A 13 8.00 11.53 1.09
C PRO A 13 7.99 10.05 1.47
N ARG A 14 7.02 9.26 0.98
CA ARG A 14 6.86 7.84 1.31
C ARG A 14 6.31 7.05 0.14
N ALA A 15 7.16 6.23 -0.46
CA ALA A 15 6.76 5.20 -1.41
C ALA A 15 6.51 3.88 -0.67
N ALA A 16 5.47 3.14 -1.05
CA ALA A 16 5.24 1.78 -0.57
C ALA A 16 5.29 0.79 -1.73
N PHE A 17 5.69 -0.43 -1.42
CA PHE A 17 5.65 -1.56 -2.34
C PHE A 17 5.08 -2.77 -1.62
N ASP A 18 3.85 -3.13 -1.95
CA ASP A 18 3.19 -4.34 -1.46
C ASP A 18 3.01 -5.34 -2.61
N ASN A 19 3.22 -6.62 -2.32
CA ASN A 19 2.90 -7.74 -3.22
C ASN A 19 1.65 -8.44 -2.69
N ASP A 20 0.67 -8.79 -3.54
CA ASP A 20 -0.46 -9.63 -3.10
C ASP A 20 0.04 -10.93 -2.41
N LEU A 21 -0.18 -11.02 -1.09
CA LEU A 21 0.24 -12.16 -0.27
C LEU A 21 -0.57 -13.43 -0.53
N ALA A 22 -1.64 -13.36 -1.34
CA ALA A 22 -2.33 -14.57 -1.82
C ALA A 22 -1.41 -15.51 -2.61
N ASN A 23 -0.24 -15.03 -3.07
CA ASN A 23 0.79 -15.85 -3.71
C ASN A 23 2.19 -15.47 -3.17
N PRO A 24 2.61 -16.05 -2.03
CA PRO A 24 3.77 -15.60 -1.28
C PRO A 24 5.06 -16.09 -1.93
N SER A 25 5.47 -15.51 -3.06
CA SER A 25 6.90 -15.48 -3.39
C SER A 25 7.53 -14.40 -2.53
N HIS A 26 7.81 -14.75 -1.28
CA HIS A 26 8.57 -13.90 -0.40
C HIS A 26 9.88 -13.50 -1.08
N VAL A 27 10.03 -12.23 -1.43
CA VAL A 27 11.36 -11.60 -1.47
C VAL A 27 11.70 -11.20 -0.02
N ALA A 28 11.49 -12.12 0.92
CA ALA A 28 12.12 -12.05 2.21
C ALA A 28 13.57 -12.47 1.95
N GLY A 29 14.41 -11.50 1.60
CA GLY A 29 15.84 -11.69 1.75
C GLY A 29 16.06 -12.13 3.19
N GLN A 30 16.59 -13.34 3.38
CA GLN A 30 16.93 -13.88 4.68
C GLN A 30 17.61 -12.77 5.52
N LYS A 31 17.00 -12.42 6.65
CA LYS A 31 17.49 -11.42 7.63
C LYS A 31 17.49 -9.94 7.22
N ARG A 32 16.86 -9.51 6.11
CA ARG A 32 16.77 -8.07 5.79
C ARG A 32 15.53 -7.42 6.39
N GLU A 33 15.67 -6.17 6.82
CA GLU A 33 14.52 -5.35 7.21
C GLU A 33 13.51 -5.28 6.06
N PRO A 34 12.19 -5.22 6.34
CA PRO A 34 11.21 -5.17 5.28
C PRO A 34 11.44 -3.92 4.42
N ILE A 35 11.32 -4.05 3.10
CA ILE A 35 11.61 -2.97 2.12
C ILE A 35 10.94 -1.63 2.44
N GLY A 36 9.79 -1.64 3.13
CA GLY A 36 9.13 -0.43 3.60
C GLY A 36 10.03 0.48 4.45
N VAL A 37 10.93 -0.09 5.27
CA VAL A 37 11.89 0.70 6.07
C VAL A 37 12.91 1.40 5.17
N GLU A 38 13.44 0.69 4.17
CA GLU A 38 14.34 1.27 3.16
C GLU A 38 13.65 2.39 2.34
N LEU A 39 12.32 2.33 2.21
CA LEU A 39 11.49 3.34 1.55
C LEU A 39 11.05 4.50 2.47
N GLY A 40 11.60 4.58 3.69
CA GLY A 40 11.38 5.69 4.62
C GLY A 40 10.16 5.55 5.55
N TRP A 41 9.54 4.37 5.64
CA TRP A 41 8.46 4.12 6.60
C TRP A 41 9.02 3.79 8.00
N PRO A 42 8.33 4.20 9.09
CA PRO A 42 8.72 3.82 10.44
C PRO A 42 8.76 2.30 10.62
N SER A 43 9.85 1.77 11.17
CA SER A 43 10.07 0.33 11.31
C SER A 43 8.96 -0.39 12.08
N ASP A 44 8.44 0.21 13.16
CA ASP A 44 7.34 -0.35 13.94
C ASP A 44 6.02 -0.38 13.17
N PHE A 45 5.76 0.64 12.35
CA PHE A 45 4.61 0.65 11.44
C PHE A 45 4.72 -0.50 10.44
N VAL A 46 5.88 -0.65 9.80
CA VAL A 46 6.10 -1.69 8.78
C VAL A 46 5.95 -3.08 9.39
N ARG A 47 6.53 -3.33 10.56
CA ARG A 47 6.37 -4.61 11.27
C ARG A 47 4.91 -4.90 11.60
N ARG A 48 4.17 -3.92 12.10
CA ARG A 48 2.74 -4.07 12.41
C ARG A 48 1.91 -4.30 11.15
N TRP A 49 2.19 -3.58 10.07
CA TRP A 49 1.53 -3.73 8.77
C TRP A 49 1.64 -5.15 8.23
N PHE A 50 2.86 -5.72 8.25
CA PHE A 50 3.13 -7.08 7.78
C PHE A 50 2.59 -8.14 8.74
N ASN A 51 2.92 -8.08 10.02
CA ASN A 51 2.59 -9.15 10.98
C ASN A 51 1.09 -9.29 11.24
N SER A 52 0.32 -8.21 11.08
CA SER A 52 -1.13 -8.22 11.27
C SER A 52 -1.91 -8.51 9.98
N GLY A 53 -1.24 -8.81 8.87
CA GLY A 53 -1.90 -9.13 7.59
C GLY A 53 -2.78 -8.01 7.04
N LEU A 54 -2.54 -6.76 7.46
CA LEU A 54 -3.43 -5.62 7.19
C LEU A 54 -3.59 -5.37 5.69
N MET A 55 -2.52 -5.58 4.92
CA MET A 55 -2.53 -5.40 3.47
C MET A 55 -3.65 -6.20 2.76
N LEU A 56 -3.98 -7.41 3.22
CA LEU A 56 -4.99 -8.27 2.58
C LEU A 56 -6.40 -7.69 2.62
N ALA A 57 -6.67 -6.82 3.59
CA ALA A 57 -7.95 -6.14 3.77
C ALA A 57 -7.85 -4.62 3.58
N CYS A 58 -6.68 -4.10 3.17
CA CYS A 58 -6.49 -2.68 2.98
C CYS A 58 -7.37 -2.18 1.82
N PRO A 59 -8.27 -1.21 2.04
CA PRO A 59 -9.11 -0.66 0.99
C PRO A 59 -8.34 0.00 -0.16
N LEU A 60 -7.05 0.32 0.04
CA LEU A 60 -6.17 0.86 -1.00
C LEU A 60 -5.50 -0.23 -1.86
N VAL A 61 -5.44 -1.47 -1.36
CA VAL A 61 -4.79 -2.60 -2.04
C VAL A 61 -5.83 -3.49 -2.74
N VAL A 62 -6.98 -3.72 -2.10
CA VAL A 62 -8.06 -4.57 -2.65
C VAL A 62 -8.49 -4.16 -4.07
N PRO A 63 -8.68 -2.86 -4.42
CA PRO A 63 -9.04 -2.46 -5.78
C PRO A 63 -8.03 -2.89 -6.84
N CYS A 64 -6.74 -2.95 -6.46
CA CYS A 64 -5.66 -3.28 -7.37
C CYS A 64 -5.72 -4.73 -7.88
N ARG A 65 -6.54 -5.62 -7.29
CA ARG A 65 -6.85 -6.96 -7.81
C ARG A 65 -7.58 -6.94 -9.16
N LYS A 66 -8.35 -5.89 -9.42
CA LYS A 66 -9.14 -5.73 -10.65
C LYS A 66 -8.72 -4.52 -11.45
N MET A 67 -8.33 -3.44 -10.77
CA MET A 67 -7.92 -2.19 -11.40
C MET A 67 -6.55 -2.33 -12.05
N ARG A 68 -6.40 -1.81 -13.27
CA ARG A 68 -5.13 -1.81 -14.03
C ARG A 68 -4.55 -0.42 -14.24
N ARG A 69 -5.27 0.63 -13.86
CA ARG A 69 -4.87 2.02 -14.00
C ARG A 69 -4.49 2.58 -12.63
N PRO A 70 -3.53 3.53 -12.56
CA PRO A 70 -3.30 4.29 -11.34
C PRO A 70 -4.56 4.99 -10.86
N PHE A 71 -4.68 5.17 -9.55
CA PHE A 71 -5.76 5.93 -8.94
C PHE A 71 -5.26 6.75 -7.76
N SER A 72 -5.79 7.97 -7.61
CA SER A 72 -5.58 8.81 -6.44
C SER A 72 -6.56 8.44 -5.33
N TRP A 73 -6.20 8.73 -4.09
CA TRP A 73 -7.06 8.56 -2.94
C TRP A 73 -6.78 9.56 -1.83
N GLY A 74 -7.80 9.85 -1.02
CA GLY A 74 -7.70 10.69 0.18
C GLY A 74 -8.31 10.00 1.40
N LEU A 75 -7.54 9.84 2.48
CA LEU A 75 -8.02 9.26 3.75
C LEU A 75 -9.04 10.15 4.46
N ASP A 76 -9.11 11.44 4.10
CA ASP A 76 -10.08 12.39 4.66
C ASP A 76 -11.39 12.42 3.85
N GLU A 77 -11.48 11.64 2.77
CA GLU A 77 -12.66 11.56 1.92
C GLU A 77 -13.58 10.39 2.32
N ASP A 78 -14.90 10.59 2.20
CA ASP A 78 -15.92 9.59 2.55
C ASP A 78 -15.80 8.28 1.75
N ASN A 79 -15.24 8.35 0.54
CA ASN A 79 -15.07 7.24 -0.39
C ASN A 79 -13.62 7.03 -0.83
N LEU A 80 -12.64 7.55 -0.09
CA LEU A 80 -11.24 7.56 -0.51
C LEU A 80 -11.02 8.19 -1.90
N GLY A 81 -11.95 8.99 -2.43
CA GLY A 81 -11.87 9.57 -3.78
C GLY A 81 -12.12 8.60 -4.92
N LEU A 82 -12.70 7.43 -4.64
CA LEU A 82 -12.93 6.37 -5.62
C LEU A 82 -14.42 6.19 -5.98
N GLU A 83 -14.67 5.92 -7.27
CA GLU A 83 -16.03 5.72 -7.81
C GLU A 83 -16.71 4.45 -7.26
N GLY A 84 -18.05 4.48 -7.21
CA GLY A 84 -18.90 3.65 -6.34
C GLY A 84 -18.74 2.13 -6.40
N ASP A 85 -18.19 1.56 -7.48
CA ASP A 85 -18.05 0.10 -7.66
C ASP A 85 -16.62 -0.42 -7.43
N THR A 86 -15.66 0.49 -7.24
CA THR A 86 -14.23 0.12 -7.12
C THR A 86 -13.81 -0.28 -5.70
N LEU A 87 -14.63 0.08 -4.70
CA LEU A 87 -14.37 -0.22 -3.29
C LEU A 87 -15.51 -1.07 -2.71
N PRO A 88 -15.19 -2.21 -2.06
CA PRO A 88 -16.18 -2.93 -1.27
C PRO A 88 -16.61 -2.04 -0.09
N LYS A 89 -17.87 -1.58 -0.12
CA LYS A 89 -18.51 -0.85 0.99
C LYS A 89 -19.58 -1.72 1.66
N PRO A 90 -19.74 -1.64 2.99
CA PRO A 90 -18.89 -0.91 3.94
C PRO A 90 -17.48 -1.53 4.05
N PHE A 91 -16.48 -0.74 4.42
CA PHE A 91 -15.16 -1.29 4.74
C PHE A 91 -15.27 -2.24 5.93
N THR A 92 -14.56 -3.37 5.84
CA THR A 92 -14.45 -4.31 6.97
C THR A 92 -13.78 -3.63 8.16
N ALA A 93 -13.97 -4.15 9.38
CA ALA A 93 -13.29 -3.65 10.57
C ALA A 93 -11.76 -3.63 10.40
N LEU A 94 -11.20 -4.65 9.74
CA LEU A 94 -9.78 -4.72 9.41
C LEU A 94 -9.38 -3.65 8.39
N GLY A 95 -10.22 -3.40 7.38
CA GLY A 95 -10.03 -2.31 6.43
C GLY A 95 -10.01 -0.94 7.10
N GLN A 96 -10.95 -0.67 8.01
CA GLN A 96 -10.98 0.56 8.81
C GLN A 96 -9.73 0.69 9.69
N GLN A 97 -9.28 -0.41 10.31
CA GLN A 97 -8.04 -0.44 11.08
C GLN A 97 -6.82 -0.07 10.24
N THR A 98 -6.74 -0.54 8.98
CA THR A 98 -5.64 -0.17 8.07
C THR A 98 -5.59 1.32 7.79
N LEU A 99 -6.75 1.94 7.51
CA LEU A 99 -6.84 3.38 7.23
C LEU A 99 -6.47 4.19 8.47
N SER A 100 -6.93 3.78 9.65
CA SER A 100 -6.56 4.42 10.92
C SER A 100 -5.07 4.36 11.20
N LEU A 101 -4.42 3.22 10.93
CA LEU A 101 -2.97 3.08 11.09
C LEU A 101 -2.18 3.98 10.13
N LEU A 102 -2.63 4.10 8.87
CA LEU A 102 -2.04 5.02 7.89
C LEU A 102 -2.17 6.48 8.35
N ARG A 103 -3.34 6.89 8.86
CA ARG A 103 -3.54 8.25 9.40
C ARG A 103 -2.61 8.55 10.57
N GLN A 104 -2.38 7.58 11.47
CA GLN A 104 -1.50 7.74 12.64
C GLN A 104 -0.06 8.02 12.27
N VAL A 105 0.43 7.49 11.15
CA VAL A 105 1.79 7.79 10.68
C VAL A 105 1.84 9.07 9.84
N GLY A 106 0.73 9.76 9.61
CA GLY A 106 0.69 11.05 8.89
C GLY A 106 0.29 10.95 7.42
N VAL A 107 -0.08 9.76 6.94
CA VAL A 107 -0.62 9.62 5.58
C VAL A 107 -1.98 10.34 5.52
N ARG A 108 -2.20 11.11 4.46
CA ARG A 108 -3.48 11.79 4.20
C ARG A 108 -4.05 11.48 2.84
N SER A 109 -3.20 11.43 1.83
CA SER A 109 -3.61 11.13 0.46
C SER A 109 -2.48 10.44 -0.27
N GLY A 110 -2.80 9.90 -1.43
CA GLY A 110 -1.80 9.31 -2.27
C GLY A 110 -2.28 8.85 -3.63
N ILE A 111 -1.36 8.21 -4.34
CA ILE A 111 -1.64 7.52 -5.60
C ILE A 111 -1.26 6.07 -5.38
N THR A 112 -2.12 5.15 -5.82
CA THR A 112 -1.80 3.74 -5.94
C THR A 112 -1.64 3.36 -7.41
N VAL A 113 -0.51 2.75 -7.78
CA VAL A 113 -0.32 2.15 -9.11
C VAL A 113 -0.45 0.63 -9.02
N PRO A 114 -1.51 0.03 -9.60
CA PRO A 114 -1.62 -1.41 -9.76
C PRO A 114 -0.61 -1.91 -10.79
N VAL A 115 0.20 -2.91 -10.45
CA VAL A 115 1.01 -3.65 -11.43
C VAL A 115 0.62 -5.11 -11.39
N HIS A 116 0.41 -5.71 -12.55
CA HIS A 116 0.00 -7.11 -12.72
C HIS A 116 1.09 -7.87 -13.48
N GLN A 117 1.59 -8.98 -12.93
CA GLN A 117 2.53 -9.84 -13.63
C GLN A 117 1.80 -10.91 -14.47
N PRO A 118 2.17 -11.15 -15.74
CA PRO A 118 1.43 -12.04 -16.65
C PRO A 118 1.37 -13.52 -16.26
N ALA A 119 2.19 -13.99 -15.30
CA ALA A 119 2.32 -15.43 -14.98
C ALA A 119 1.85 -15.82 -13.57
N VAL A 120 1.63 -14.84 -12.69
CA VAL A 120 1.17 -15.04 -11.31
C VAL A 120 0.39 -13.77 -11.01
N ALA A 121 -0.90 -13.86 -10.67
CA ALA A 121 -1.70 -12.70 -10.30
C ALA A 121 -1.10 -12.04 -9.05
N ARG A 122 -0.12 -11.15 -9.27
CA ARG A 122 0.53 -10.32 -8.26
C ARG A 122 0.04 -8.92 -8.51
N VAL A 123 -0.59 -8.38 -7.50
CA VAL A 123 -0.94 -6.98 -7.43
C VAL A 123 0.23 -6.28 -6.77
N LEU A 124 0.89 -5.38 -7.50
CA LEU A 124 1.76 -4.40 -6.89
C LEU A 124 0.94 -3.16 -6.64
N SER A 125 0.97 -2.61 -5.43
CA SER A 125 0.47 -1.27 -5.16
C SER A 125 1.65 -0.35 -4.88
N HIS A 126 1.89 0.61 -5.78
CA HIS A 126 2.78 1.72 -5.48
C HIS A 126 1.98 2.83 -4.82
N GLY A 127 2.02 2.90 -3.48
CA GLY A 127 1.39 3.98 -2.71
C GLY A 127 2.37 5.13 -2.52
N SER A 128 2.09 6.30 -3.10
CA SER A 128 2.79 7.55 -2.78
C SER A 128 1.97 8.28 -1.73
N ALA A 129 2.43 8.40 -0.50
CA ALA A 129 1.70 9.12 0.55
C ALA A 129 2.29 10.52 0.79
N THR A 130 1.44 11.54 0.78
CA THR A 130 1.83 12.91 1.15
C THR A 130 1.58 13.11 2.65
N SER A 131 2.58 13.65 3.36
CA SER A 131 2.46 14.13 4.74
C SER A 131 2.73 15.64 4.68
N LEU A 132 1.79 16.46 5.17
CA LEU A 132 2.07 17.86 5.52
C LEU A 132 2.64 17.90 6.94
#